data_AF-A0A7C4XAI7-F1
#
_entry.id   AF-A0A7C4XAI7-F1
#
_cell.length_a   1.000
_cell.length_b   1.000
_cell.length_c   1.000
_cell.angle_alpha   90.00
_cell.angle_beta   90.00
_cell.angle_gamma   90.00
#
_symmetry.space_group_name_H-M   'P 1'
#
loop_
_entity.id
_entity.type
_entity.pdbx_description
1 polymer ?
#
loop_
_entity_poly.entity_id
_entity_poly.type
_entity_poly.pdbx_seq_one_letter_code
_entity_poly.pdbx_strand_id
1 'polypeptide(L)'
;MIAVDTVPIQQAKQLCREYHYSDVFPPHCMVSLGFYDEQGLGGVAIWGWGVRPRHTIQLLFPSLDTGDYWELCRLCCREDLPRNTESQLLAGCAEWFRRNQPERQVLYTWADGIRGKPGYVYQAANWLYGGYINTEIYLTENHEPVHPRLMITRFGSRSKAVWTGLGLRRIRGKQFRYCQFLCGHKQRKQLLKESPINWTRHYPKQDDLVWRIDAGEGSRETRNPPRIERSGQFRQSAFHTSLPLFAGLTHG
;
A
#
# COMPACT_ATOMS: atom_id res chain seq x y z
N MET A 1 -12.48 -10.37 -18.48
CA MET A 1 -12.57 -10.43 -17.00
C MET A 1 -12.17 -11.83 -16.60
N ILE A 2 -11.26 -11.96 -15.64
CA ILE A 2 -10.77 -13.26 -15.18
C ILE A 2 -11.74 -13.79 -14.11
N ALA A 3 -12.11 -15.06 -14.21
CA ALA A 3 -12.83 -15.75 -13.14
C ALA A 3 -11.86 -16.01 -11.98
N VAL A 4 -12.30 -15.71 -10.77
CA VAL A 4 -11.48 -15.86 -9.56
C VAL A 4 -12.20 -16.72 -8.54
N ASP A 5 -11.43 -17.40 -7.71
CA ASP A 5 -11.93 -18.11 -6.55
C ASP A 5 -10.99 -17.91 -5.36
N THR A 6 -11.41 -18.40 -4.19
CA THR A 6 -10.60 -18.41 -2.98
C THR A 6 -9.32 -19.22 -3.19
N VAL A 7 -8.21 -18.65 -2.73
CA VAL A 7 -6.89 -19.29 -2.74
C VAL A 7 -6.42 -19.41 -1.30
N PRO A 8 -5.84 -20.55 -0.87
CA PRO A 8 -5.24 -20.66 0.45
C PRO A 8 -4.23 -19.54 0.71
N ILE A 9 -4.35 -18.84 1.84
CA ILE A 9 -3.56 -17.63 2.13
C ILE A 9 -2.03 -17.87 2.07
N GLN A 10 -1.58 -19.09 2.39
CA GLN A 10 -0.16 -19.45 2.32
C GLN A 10 0.35 -19.49 0.87
N GLN A 11 -0.45 -20.03 -0.06
CA GLN A 11 -0.12 -20.04 -1.49
C GLN A 11 -0.10 -18.61 -2.05
N ALA A 12 -1.10 -17.79 -1.68
CA ALA A 12 -1.12 -16.39 -2.08
C ALA A 12 0.09 -15.60 -1.57
N LYS A 13 0.49 -15.83 -0.31
CA LYS A 13 1.71 -15.25 0.27
C LYS A 13 2.97 -15.74 -0.41
N GLN A 14 3.04 -17.01 -0.81
CA GLN A 14 4.18 -17.55 -1.55
C GLN A 14 4.35 -16.84 -2.90
N LEU A 15 3.28 -16.75 -3.71
CA LEU A 15 3.32 -16.02 -4.98
C LEU A 15 3.77 -14.55 -4.79
N CYS A 16 3.28 -13.91 -3.73
CA CYS A 16 3.67 -12.53 -3.41
C CYS A 16 5.16 -12.41 -3.06
N ARG A 17 5.77 -13.37 -2.36
CA ARG A 17 7.22 -13.31 -2.05
C ARG A 17 8.10 -13.45 -3.30
N GLU A 18 7.61 -14.20 -4.30
CA GLU A 18 8.34 -14.40 -5.54
C GLU A 18 8.27 -13.13 -6.43
N TYR A 19 7.05 -12.65 -6.69
CA TYR A 19 6.80 -11.64 -7.72
C TYR A 19 6.48 -10.24 -7.20
N HIS A 20 6.09 -10.06 -5.94
CA HIS A 20 5.77 -8.73 -5.39
C HIS A 20 7.03 -8.04 -4.85
N TYR A 21 7.06 -6.72 -4.92
CA TYR A 21 8.19 -5.91 -4.45
C TYR A 21 8.28 -5.77 -2.91
N SER A 22 7.32 -6.33 -2.18
CA SER A 22 7.18 -6.22 -0.74
C SER A 22 6.79 -7.55 -0.12
N ASP A 23 7.64 -8.05 0.78
CA ASP A 23 7.46 -9.33 1.47
C ASP A 23 6.81 -9.19 2.85
N VAL A 24 6.58 -7.96 3.29
CA VAL A 24 5.78 -7.68 4.50
C VAL A 24 4.31 -7.84 4.13
N PHE A 25 3.48 -8.38 5.03
CA PHE A 25 2.02 -8.45 4.87
C PHE A 25 1.34 -7.79 6.07
N PRO A 26 0.21 -7.10 5.89
CA PRO A 26 -0.62 -6.66 7.00
C PRO A 26 -1.09 -7.83 7.86
N PRO A 27 -1.30 -7.65 9.18
CA PRO A 27 -1.73 -8.73 10.06
C PRO A 27 -3.15 -9.23 9.73
N HIS A 28 -4.01 -8.36 9.19
CA HIS A 28 -5.42 -8.66 8.90
C HIS A 28 -5.66 -9.05 7.45
N CYS A 29 -4.90 -10.02 6.92
CA CYS A 29 -5.19 -10.62 5.62
C CYS A 29 -6.29 -11.68 5.81
N MET A 30 -7.50 -11.41 5.31
CA MET A 30 -8.70 -12.20 5.61
C MET A 30 -9.16 -13.07 4.44
N VAL A 31 -9.15 -12.51 3.22
CA VAL A 31 -9.65 -13.19 2.03
C VAL A 31 -8.60 -13.08 0.93
N SER A 32 -8.15 -14.22 0.39
CA SER A 32 -7.30 -14.26 -0.80
C SER A 32 -8.09 -14.82 -1.96
N LEU A 33 -8.17 -14.05 -3.04
CA LEU A 33 -8.78 -14.45 -4.30
C LEU A 33 -7.70 -14.53 -5.37
N GLY A 34 -7.83 -15.47 -6.29
CA GLY A 34 -6.88 -15.62 -7.39
C GLY A 34 -7.43 -16.45 -8.51
N PHE A 35 -6.58 -16.69 -9.51
CA PHE A 35 -6.90 -17.53 -10.64
C PHE A 35 -5.72 -18.43 -10.99
N TYR A 36 -6.04 -19.56 -11.60
CA TYR A 36 -5.07 -20.52 -12.11
C TYR A 36 -5.10 -20.53 -13.63
N ASP A 37 -3.95 -20.78 -14.23
CA ASP A 37 -3.79 -21.13 -15.63
C ASP A 37 -3.00 -22.44 -15.77
N GLU A 38 -2.58 -22.78 -16.99
CA GLU A 38 -1.83 -24.01 -17.28
C GLU A 38 -0.49 -24.11 -16.53
N GLN A 39 0.09 -22.97 -16.11
CA GLN A 39 1.34 -22.89 -15.37
C GLN A 39 1.12 -22.81 -13.84
N GLY A 40 -0.12 -22.93 -13.38
CA GLY A 40 -0.49 -22.90 -11.96
C GLY A 40 -1.07 -21.56 -11.53
N LEU A 41 -0.77 -21.13 -10.29
CA LEU A 41 -1.36 -19.91 -9.72
C LEU A 41 -0.83 -18.68 -10.45
N GLY A 42 -1.67 -18.01 -11.25
CA GLY A 42 -1.27 -16.88 -12.10
C GLY A 42 -1.25 -15.56 -11.34
N GLY A 43 -2.28 -15.30 -10.53
CA GLY A 43 -2.36 -14.04 -9.80
C GLY A 43 -3.26 -14.13 -8.59
N VAL A 44 -2.96 -13.28 -7.60
CA VAL A 44 -3.70 -13.17 -6.35
C VAL A 44 -3.95 -11.72 -5.95
N ALA A 45 -5.12 -11.50 -5.37
CA ALA A 45 -5.49 -10.31 -4.63
C ALA A 45 -5.82 -10.72 -3.18
N ILE A 46 -5.09 -10.17 -2.22
CA ILE A 46 -5.29 -10.40 -0.79
C ILE A 46 -6.02 -9.19 -0.21
N TRP A 47 -7.15 -9.44 0.43
CA TRP A 47 -8.09 -8.47 0.96
C TRP A 47 -8.18 -8.58 2.48
N GLY A 48 -8.44 -7.45 3.12
CA GLY A 48 -8.37 -7.36 4.57
C GLY A 48 -8.55 -5.93 5.05
N TRP A 49 -7.82 -5.59 6.11
CA TRP A 49 -7.87 -4.27 6.72
C TRP A 49 -6.48 -3.68 6.92
N GLY A 50 -6.38 -2.35 6.79
CA GLY A 50 -5.26 -1.58 7.27
C GLY A 50 -5.18 -1.50 8.80
N VAL A 51 -4.31 -0.60 9.30
CA VAL A 51 -3.99 -0.50 10.74
C VAL A 51 -5.16 0.05 11.58
N ARG A 52 -6.00 0.91 11.00
CA ARG A 52 -7.14 1.55 11.68
C ARG A 52 -8.40 1.43 10.85
N PRO A 53 -9.01 0.23 10.78
CA PRO A 53 -10.04 -0.04 9.78
C PRO A 53 -11.29 0.81 9.93
N ARG A 54 -11.84 0.91 11.15
CA ARG A 54 -13.03 1.73 11.43
C ARG A 54 -12.80 3.20 11.10
N HIS A 55 -11.70 3.76 11.59
CA HIS A 55 -11.34 5.15 11.33
C HIS A 55 -11.15 5.42 9.83
N THR A 56 -10.49 4.49 9.11
CA THR A 56 -10.25 4.64 7.68
C THR A 56 -11.56 4.71 6.91
N ILE A 57 -12.47 3.76 7.12
CA ILE A 57 -13.72 3.73 6.36
C ILE A 57 -14.64 4.91 6.70
N GLN A 58 -14.74 5.30 7.98
CA GLN A 58 -15.55 6.45 8.39
C GLN A 58 -15.00 7.79 7.89
N LEU A 59 -13.68 7.91 7.70
CA LEU A 59 -13.09 9.07 7.03
C LEU A 59 -13.46 9.13 5.54
N LEU A 60 -13.69 7.99 4.89
CA LEU A 60 -14.05 7.92 3.48
C LEU A 60 -15.57 8.06 3.30
N PHE A 61 -16.35 7.40 4.15
CA PHE A 61 -17.80 7.28 4.09
C PHE A 61 -18.33 7.22 5.54
N PRO A 62 -18.78 8.34 6.12
CA PRO A 62 -19.10 8.43 7.55
C PRO A 62 -20.14 7.43 8.06
N SER A 63 -21.05 6.96 7.18
CA SER A 63 -22.10 5.99 7.56
C SER A 63 -21.63 4.53 7.61
N LEU A 64 -20.44 4.22 7.09
CA LEU A 64 -19.93 2.85 6.98
C LEU A 64 -19.10 2.42 8.20
N ASP A 65 -19.04 1.12 8.47
CA ASP A 65 -18.14 0.47 9.44
C ASP A 65 -17.30 -0.64 8.77
N THR A 66 -16.48 -1.32 9.55
CA THR A 66 -15.52 -2.35 9.11
C THR A 66 -16.16 -3.54 8.39
N GLY A 67 -17.44 -3.81 8.64
CA GLY A 67 -18.22 -4.82 7.93
C GLY A 67 -18.59 -4.42 6.50
N ASP A 68 -18.54 -3.13 6.16
CA ASP A 68 -19.03 -2.64 4.87
C ASP A 68 -17.96 -2.61 3.77
N TYR A 69 -16.70 -2.90 4.09
CA TYR A 69 -15.63 -2.76 3.12
C TYR A 69 -14.49 -3.76 3.28
N TRP A 70 -13.74 -3.90 2.18
CA TRP A 70 -12.42 -4.52 2.18
C TRP A 70 -11.36 -3.57 1.65
N GLU A 71 -10.18 -3.61 2.26
CA GLU A 71 -8.97 -2.98 1.77
C GLU A 71 -8.08 -4.01 1.04
N LEU A 72 -7.67 -3.70 -0.18
CA LEU A 72 -6.70 -4.48 -0.93
C LEU A 72 -5.34 -4.39 -0.26
N CYS A 73 -4.95 -5.47 0.40
CA CYS A 73 -3.67 -5.60 1.07
C CYS A 73 -2.57 -5.90 0.06
N ARG A 74 -2.78 -6.85 -0.87
CA ARG A 74 -1.76 -7.19 -1.87
C ARG A 74 -2.41 -7.53 -3.20
N LEU A 75 -1.73 -7.19 -4.29
CA LEU A 75 -2.07 -7.58 -5.65
C LEU A 75 -0.79 -8.03 -6.33
N CYS A 76 -0.77 -9.27 -6.78
CA CYS A 76 0.41 -9.87 -7.37
C CYS A 76 -0.01 -10.76 -8.54
N CYS A 77 0.72 -10.68 -9.64
CA CYS A 77 0.59 -11.55 -10.79
C CYS A 77 2.01 -11.97 -11.19
N ARG A 78 2.15 -13.17 -11.74
CA ARG A 78 3.41 -13.58 -12.37
C ARG A 78 3.77 -12.65 -13.52
N GLU A 79 5.06 -12.53 -13.81
CA GLU A 79 5.58 -11.61 -14.82
C GLU A 79 5.31 -12.07 -16.27
N ASP A 80 5.04 -13.37 -16.48
CA ASP A 80 4.74 -13.95 -17.80
C ASP A 80 3.35 -13.59 -18.34
N LEU A 81 2.51 -12.97 -17.50
CA LEU A 81 1.10 -12.76 -17.81
C LEU A 81 0.87 -11.55 -18.71
N PRO A 82 -0.16 -11.59 -19.59
CA PRO A 82 -0.45 -10.49 -20.50
C PRO A 82 -0.72 -9.16 -19.78
N ARG A 83 -0.49 -8.06 -20.50
CA ARG A 83 -0.84 -6.72 -20.01
C ARG A 83 -2.33 -6.64 -19.61
N ASN A 84 -2.61 -5.88 -18.56
CA ASN A 84 -3.95 -5.67 -17.98
C ASN A 84 -4.50 -6.85 -17.16
N THR A 85 -3.74 -7.93 -16.98
CA THR A 85 -4.14 -9.07 -16.15
C THR A 85 -4.54 -8.63 -14.75
N GLU A 86 -3.78 -7.76 -14.10
CA GLU A 86 -4.10 -7.31 -12.74
C GLU A 86 -5.42 -6.53 -12.67
N SER A 87 -5.72 -5.73 -13.69
CA SER A 87 -7.00 -5.00 -13.75
C SER A 87 -8.19 -5.95 -13.98
N GLN A 88 -7.99 -7.01 -14.76
CA GLN A 88 -9.01 -8.05 -14.98
C GLN A 88 -9.22 -8.92 -13.74
N LEU A 89 -8.15 -9.20 -12.99
CA LEU A 89 -8.20 -9.86 -11.69
C LEU A 89 -9.01 -9.03 -10.69
N LEU A 90 -8.76 -7.71 -10.58
CA LEU A 90 -9.57 -6.83 -9.73
C LEU A 90 -11.05 -6.82 -10.12
N ALA A 91 -11.37 -6.81 -11.41
CA ALA A 91 -12.75 -6.91 -11.89
C ALA A 91 -13.39 -8.24 -11.48
N GLY A 92 -12.67 -9.35 -11.60
CA GLY A 92 -13.09 -10.66 -11.12
C GLY A 92 -13.33 -10.68 -9.60
N CYS A 93 -12.44 -10.10 -8.80
CA CYS A 93 -12.63 -9.97 -7.36
C CYS A 93 -13.89 -9.19 -7.00
N ALA A 94 -14.17 -8.08 -7.70
CA ALA A 94 -15.38 -7.30 -7.45
C ALA A 94 -16.66 -8.12 -7.73
N GLU A 95 -16.67 -8.91 -8.81
CA GLU A 95 -17.77 -9.84 -9.10
C GLU A 95 -17.91 -10.93 -8.05
N TRP A 96 -16.79 -11.51 -7.61
CA TRP A 96 -16.79 -12.53 -6.57
C TRP A 96 -17.37 -11.97 -5.26
N PHE A 97 -16.98 -10.76 -4.84
CA PHE A 97 -17.53 -10.14 -3.63
C PHE A 97 -19.02 -9.81 -3.76
N ARG A 98 -19.48 -9.30 -4.91
CA ARG A 98 -20.93 -9.04 -5.12
C ARG A 98 -21.77 -10.30 -4.92
N ARG A 99 -21.25 -11.47 -5.30
CA ARG A 99 -21.95 -12.76 -5.22
C ARG A 99 -21.85 -13.39 -3.84
N ASN A 100 -20.66 -13.37 -3.24
CA ASN A 100 -20.36 -14.15 -2.04
C ASN A 100 -20.41 -13.33 -0.74
N GLN A 101 -20.29 -12.00 -0.84
CA GLN A 101 -20.32 -11.07 0.30
C GLN A 101 -21.10 -9.79 -0.07
N PRO A 102 -22.41 -9.92 -0.37
CA PRO A 102 -23.23 -8.80 -0.85
C PRO A 102 -23.42 -7.70 0.21
N GLU A 103 -23.11 -7.96 1.47
CA GLU A 103 -23.09 -6.95 2.53
C GLU A 103 -21.96 -5.93 2.37
N ARG A 104 -20.91 -6.26 1.61
CA ARG A 104 -19.80 -5.34 1.32
C ARG A 104 -20.25 -4.29 0.34
N GLN A 105 -20.07 -3.04 0.71
CA GLN A 105 -20.47 -1.88 -0.09
C GLN A 105 -19.32 -1.31 -0.92
N VAL A 106 -18.08 -1.40 -0.42
CA VAL A 106 -16.91 -0.73 -1.03
C VAL A 106 -15.66 -1.62 -0.99
N LEU A 107 -14.90 -1.61 -2.08
CA LEU A 107 -13.50 -2.01 -2.11
C LEU A 107 -12.60 -0.78 -2.09
N TYR A 108 -11.54 -0.83 -1.30
CA TYR A 108 -10.63 0.29 -1.04
C TYR A 108 -9.17 -0.10 -1.24
N THR A 109 -8.32 0.83 -1.68
CA THR A 109 -6.88 0.58 -1.76
C THR A 109 -6.05 1.86 -1.78
N TRP A 110 -4.77 1.70 -1.47
CA TRP A 110 -3.72 2.69 -1.68
C TRP A 110 -2.82 2.28 -2.86
N ALA A 111 -2.48 3.23 -3.72
CA ALA A 111 -1.36 3.13 -4.64
C ALA A 111 -0.12 3.81 -4.05
N ASP A 112 1.01 3.11 -4.12
CA ASP A 112 2.25 3.51 -3.47
C ASP A 112 3.02 4.54 -4.32
N GLY A 113 2.54 5.78 -4.32
CA GLY A 113 3.14 6.87 -5.09
C GLY A 113 4.60 7.15 -4.73
N ILE A 114 5.01 6.90 -3.48
CA ILE A 114 6.41 6.99 -3.06
C ILE A 114 7.31 5.96 -3.77
N ARG A 115 6.75 4.84 -4.27
CA ARG A 115 7.40 3.86 -5.15
C ARG A 115 7.23 4.17 -6.64
N GLY A 116 6.74 5.36 -6.98
CA GLY A 116 6.50 5.77 -8.37
C GLY A 116 5.26 5.15 -9.00
N LYS A 117 4.32 4.65 -8.19
CA LYS A 117 3.11 3.98 -8.68
C LYS A 117 1.91 4.89 -8.49
N PRO A 118 1.41 5.56 -9.55
CA PRO A 118 0.23 6.41 -9.42
C PRO A 118 -1.05 5.59 -9.33
N GLY A 119 -1.00 4.28 -9.61
CA GLY A 119 -2.14 3.36 -9.49
C GLY A 119 -2.79 3.00 -10.82
N TYR A 120 -2.03 2.92 -11.93
CA TYR A 120 -2.56 2.62 -13.27
C TYR A 120 -3.48 1.40 -13.33
N VAL A 121 -3.20 0.35 -12.54
CA VAL A 121 -4.05 -0.84 -12.45
C VAL A 121 -5.47 -0.52 -11.97
N TYR A 122 -5.63 0.37 -10.98
CA TYR A 122 -6.93 0.79 -10.44
C TYR A 122 -7.66 1.69 -11.43
N GLN A 123 -6.91 2.53 -12.16
CA GLN A 123 -7.43 3.39 -13.22
C GLN A 123 -8.00 2.55 -14.37
N ALA A 124 -7.25 1.52 -14.81
CA ALA A 124 -7.68 0.57 -15.83
C ALA A 124 -8.88 -0.28 -15.37
N ALA A 125 -8.95 -0.63 -14.08
CA ALA A 125 -10.09 -1.30 -13.46
C ALA A 125 -11.29 -0.38 -13.21
N ASN A 126 -11.25 0.88 -13.64
CA ASN A 126 -12.35 1.86 -13.55
C ASN A 126 -12.72 2.27 -12.11
N TRP A 127 -11.75 2.19 -11.18
CA TRP A 127 -11.93 2.64 -9.80
C TRP A 127 -11.97 4.18 -9.75
N LEU A 128 -12.64 4.73 -8.74
CA LEU A 128 -12.64 6.17 -8.49
C LEU A 128 -11.38 6.56 -7.71
N TYR A 129 -10.81 7.70 -8.08
CA TYR A 129 -9.68 8.31 -7.39
C TYR A 129 -10.17 9.34 -6.36
N GLY A 130 -9.63 9.28 -5.15
CA GLY A 130 -10.04 10.14 -4.02
C GLY A 130 -8.92 11.03 -3.47
N GLY A 131 -7.93 11.40 -4.27
CA GLY A 131 -6.82 12.22 -3.81
C GLY A 131 -5.67 11.42 -3.19
N TYR A 132 -4.85 12.09 -2.37
CA TYR A 132 -3.64 11.50 -1.78
C TYR A 132 -3.40 11.93 -0.34
N ILE A 133 -2.53 11.20 0.35
CA ILE A 133 -1.85 11.65 1.57
C ILE A 133 -0.35 11.69 1.33
N ASN A 134 0.36 12.47 2.15
CA ASN A 134 1.81 12.38 2.22
C ASN A 134 2.21 11.22 3.14
N THR A 135 3.09 10.38 2.65
CA THR A 135 3.73 9.30 3.39
C THR A 135 5.24 9.54 3.45
N GLU A 136 5.93 8.77 4.28
CA GLU A 136 7.37 8.82 4.38
C GLU A 136 7.99 7.44 4.62
N ILE A 137 9.22 7.28 4.13
CA ILE A 137 10.10 6.16 4.43
C ILE A 137 11.49 6.73 4.72
N TYR A 138 12.33 5.93 5.35
CA TYR A 138 13.76 6.24 5.41
C TYR A 138 14.51 5.26 4.52
N LEU A 139 15.62 5.69 3.94
CA LEU A 139 16.52 4.83 3.19
C LEU A 139 17.87 4.73 3.89
N THR A 140 18.44 3.53 3.88
CA THR A 140 19.86 3.33 4.17
C THR A 140 20.73 3.87 3.03
N GLU A 141 22.05 3.91 3.22
CA GLU A 141 23.01 4.22 2.15
C GLU A 141 22.87 3.29 0.94
N ASN A 142 22.51 2.03 1.19
CA ASN A 142 22.26 1.01 0.16
C ASN A 142 20.85 1.09 -0.47
N HIS A 143 20.09 2.15 -0.22
CA HIS A 143 18.73 2.35 -0.74
C HIS A 143 17.68 1.34 -0.24
N GLU A 144 17.96 0.65 0.87
CA GLU A 144 17.01 -0.25 1.50
C GLU A 144 15.97 0.55 2.32
N PRO A 145 14.67 0.26 2.18
CA PRO A 145 13.62 1.01 2.86
C PRO A 145 13.46 0.60 4.33
N VAL A 146 13.51 1.60 5.22
CA VAL A 146 13.21 1.51 6.64
C VAL A 146 11.83 2.12 6.89
N HIS A 147 10.88 1.31 7.35
CA HIS A 147 9.53 1.77 7.64
C HIS A 147 9.50 2.69 8.88
N PRO A 148 8.74 3.80 8.91
CA PRO A 148 8.70 4.72 10.06
C PRO A 148 8.29 4.06 11.39
N ARG A 149 7.47 3.00 11.35
CA ARG A 149 7.15 2.21 12.54
C ARG A 149 8.39 1.55 13.14
N LEU A 150 9.33 1.08 12.30
CA LEU A 150 10.57 0.46 12.78
C LEU A 150 11.43 1.47 13.55
N MET A 151 11.46 2.72 13.08
CA MET A 151 12.14 3.82 13.77
C MET A 151 11.62 4.01 15.20
N ILE A 152 10.30 4.01 15.36
CA ILE A 152 9.66 4.11 16.68
C ILE A 152 9.97 2.88 17.53
N THR A 153 9.77 1.68 16.98
CA THR A 153 9.88 0.44 17.78
C THR A 153 11.32 0.08 18.17
N ARG A 154 12.32 0.47 17.38
CA ARG A 154 13.74 0.15 17.65
C ARG A 154 14.53 1.30 18.27
N PHE A 155 14.21 2.54 17.89
CA PHE A 155 14.99 3.72 18.28
C PHE A 155 14.17 4.73 19.10
N GLY A 156 12.90 4.43 19.42
CA GLY A 156 12.03 5.25 20.27
C GLY A 156 11.58 6.57 19.66
N SER A 157 12.14 6.99 18.52
CA SER A 157 11.91 8.32 17.97
C SER A 157 12.10 8.38 16.45
N ARG A 158 11.48 9.39 15.84
CA ARG A 158 11.59 9.74 14.41
C ARG A 158 12.21 11.13 14.21
N SER A 159 12.84 11.68 15.26
CA SER A 159 13.43 13.01 15.22
C SER A 159 14.58 13.09 14.21
N LYS A 160 14.85 14.31 13.73
CA LYS A 160 15.94 14.57 12.77
C LYS A 160 17.28 14.04 13.28
N ALA A 161 17.60 14.30 14.55
CA ALA A 161 18.84 13.84 15.18
C ALA A 161 18.99 12.31 15.12
N VAL A 162 17.92 11.54 15.37
CA VAL A 162 18.00 10.08 15.39
C VAL A 162 18.26 9.52 14.00
N TRP A 163 17.46 9.87 12.98
CA TRP A 163 17.63 9.26 11.67
C TRP A 163 18.88 9.75 10.95
N THR A 164 19.33 11.00 11.17
CA THR A 164 20.61 11.48 10.64
C THR A 164 21.80 10.82 11.32
N GLY A 165 21.75 10.61 12.65
CA GLY A 165 22.77 9.88 13.39
C GLY A 165 22.90 8.40 12.98
N LEU A 166 21.83 7.83 12.42
CA LEU A 166 21.84 6.48 11.84
C LEU A 166 22.24 6.46 10.35
N GLY A 167 22.68 7.60 9.78
CA GLY A 167 23.05 7.71 8.37
C GLY A 167 21.88 7.53 7.39
N LEU A 168 20.64 7.68 7.86
CA LEU A 168 19.46 7.48 7.02
C LEU A 168 19.13 8.74 6.23
N ARG A 169 18.45 8.55 5.09
CA ARG A 169 17.84 9.64 4.32
C ARG A 169 16.33 9.53 4.42
N ARG A 170 15.64 10.62 4.74
CA ARG A 170 14.18 10.63 4.77
C ARG A 170 13.63 10.97 3.39
N ILE A 171 12.70 10.15 2.92
CA ILE A 171 11.96 10.38 1.68
C ILE A 171 10.50 10.54 2.02
N ARG A 172 9.90 11.63 1.53
CA ARG A 172 8.46 11.85 1.54
C ARG A 172 7.93 11.74 0.13
N GLY A 173 6.74 11.17 -0.01
CA GLY A 173 6.04 11.02 -1.28
C GLY A 173 4.54 10.87 -1.05
N LYS A 174 3.79 10.65 -2.13
CA LYS A 174 2.33 10.51 -2.06
C LYS A 174 1.91 9.04 -1.89
N GLN A 175 0.76 8.82 -1.25
CA GLN A 175 -0.03 7.61 -1.40
C GLN A 175 -1.40 7.99 -1.93
N PHE A 176 -1.78 7.41 -3.06
CA PHE A 176 -3.02 7.74 -3.77
C PHE A 176 -4.12 6.77 -3.36
N ARG A 177 -5.33 7.26 -3.14
CA ARG A 177 -6.45 6.40 -2.72
C ARG A 177 -7.41 6.13 -3.86
N TYR A 178 -7.90 4.90 -3.89
CA TYR A 178 -8.87 4.46 -4.87
C TYR A 178 -9.99 3.65 -4.22
N CYS A 179 -11.20 3.72 -4.77
CA CYS A 179 -12.30 2.87 -4.37
C CYS A 179 -13.14 2.35 -5.54
N GLN A 180 -13.78 1.22 -5.33
CA GLN A 180 -14.81 0.67 -6.20
C GLN A 180 -16.04 0.33 -5.38
N PHE A 181 -17.22 0.76 -5.84
CA PHE A 181 -18.47 0.40 -5.19
C PHE A 181 -18.94 -0.98 -5.66
N LEU A 182 -19.40 -1.77 -4.69
CA LEU A 182 -20.05 -3.05 -4.89
C LEU A 182 -21.58 -2.93 -4.77
N CYS A 183 -22.05 -1.95 -4.01
CA CYS A 183 -23.46 -1.69 -3.79
C CYS A 183 -24.18 -1.12 -5.03
N GLY A 184 -25.52 -1.18 -4.98
CA GLY A 184 -26.37 -0.67 -6.04
C GLY A 184 -26.31 0.85 -6.20
N HIS A 185 -26.83 1.33 -7.34
CA HIS A 185 -26.73 2.74 -7.75
C HIS A 185 -27.28 3.75 -6.72
N LYS A 186 -28.40 3.44 -6.06
CA LYS A 186 -29.00 4.30 -5.03
C LYS A 186 -28.05 4.50 -3.85
N GLN A 187 -27.53 3.40 -3.30
CA GLN A 187 -26.60 3.41 -2.17
C GLN A 187 -25.29 4.12 -2.55
N ARG A 188 -24.73 3.83 -3.73
CA ARG A 188 -23.55 4.53 -4.25
C ARG A 188 -23.75 6.05 -4.29
N LYS A 189 -24.90 6.55 -4.76
CA LYS A 189 -25.19 7.99 -4.77
C LYS A 189 -25.22 8.60 -3.37
N GLN A 190 -25.79 7.89 -2.39
CA GLN A 190 -25.79 8.33 -1.00
C GLN A 190 -24.38 8.40 -0.43
N LEU A 191 -23.59 7.33 -0.61
CA LEU A 191 -22.19 7.27 -0.14
C LEU A 191 -21.33 8.38 -0.76
N LEU A 192 -21.50 8.65 -2.05
CA LEU A 192 -20.80 9.75 -2.71
C LEU A 192 -21.21 11.13 -2.17
N LYS A 193 -22.46 11.31 -1.76
CA LYS A 193 -22.96 12.59 -1.22
C LYS A 193 -22.43 12.87 0.19
N GLU A 194 -22.30 11.85 1.03
CA GLU A 194 -21.78 12.01 2.40
C GLU A 194 -20.26 12.00 2.48
N SER A 195 -19.57 11.48 1.47
CA SER A 195 -18.11 11.38 1.48
C SER A 195 -17.49 12.76 1.54
N PRO A 196 -16.56 13.03 2.48
CA PRO A 196 -15.79 14.28 2.49
C PRO A 196 -14.72 14.31 1.37
N ILE A 197 -14.57 13.23 0.61
CA ILE A 197 -13.57 13.07 -0.43
C ILE A 197 -14.21 13.34 -1.80
N ASN A 198 -13.56 14.16 -2.62
CA ASN A 198 -13.95 14.34 -4.01
C ASN A 198 -13.51 13.13 -4.85
N TRP A 199 -14.43 12.20 -5.08
CA TRP A 199 -14.20 11.01 -5.89
C TRP A 199 -14.37 11.30 -7.39
N THR A 200 -13.30 11.10 -8.16
CA THR A 200 -13.28 11.45 -9.60
C THR A 200 -12.68 10.33 -10.45
N ARG A 201 -12.68 10.53 -11.76
CA ARG A 201 -11.90 9.75 -12.74
C ARG A 201 -10.73 10.54 -13.32
N HIS A 202 -10.40 11.68 -12.71
CA HIS A 202 -9.21 12.46 -13.04
C HIS A 202 -8.03 11.87 -12.30
N TYR A 203 -7.34 10.97 -12.98
CA TYR A 203 -6.34 10.13 -12.36
C TYR A 203 -4.96 10.77 -12.32
N PRO A 204 -4.20 10.56 -11.23
CA PRO A 204 -2.81 10.96 -11.20
C PRO A 204 -2.01 10.17 -12.24
N LYS A 205 -1.03 10.85 -12.86
CA LYS A 205 -0.09 10.30 -13.83
C LYS A 205 1.32 10.44 -13.29
N GLN A 206 2.30 10.16 -14.16
CA GLN A 206 3.71 10.24 -13.80
C GLN A 206 4.07 11.62 -13.22
N ASP A 207 3.52 12.70 -13.79
CA ASP A 207 3.81 14.07 -13.37
C ASP A 207 3.22 14.44 -12.00
N ASP A 208 2.30 13.64 -11.46
CA ASP A 208 1.76 13.85 -10.11
C ASP A 208 2.65 13.24 -9.03
N LEU A 209 3.62 12.41 -9.43
CA LEU A 209 4.59 11.80 -8.53
C LEU A 209 5.69 12.81 -8.19
N VAL A 210 5.74 13.17 -6.93
CA VAL A 210 6.68 14.16 -6.40
C VAL A 210 7.25 13.61 -5.11
N TRP A 211 8.56 13.72 -4.95
CA TRP A 211 9.28 13.30 -3.76
C TRP A 211 9.98 14.47 -3.12
N ARG A 212 10.06 14.45 -1.79
CA ARG A 212 10.93 15.35 -1.02
C ARG A 212 11.95 14.52 -0.28
N ILE A 213 13.22 14.77 -0.57
CA ILE A 213 14.35 14.03 0.00
C ILE A 213 15.08 14.94 0.97
N ASP A 214 15.27 14.46 2.20
CA ASP A 214 15.96 15.16 3.28
C ASP A 214 17.11 14.27 3.78
N ALA A 215 18.33 14.77 3.65
CA ALA A 215 19.56 14.10 4.06
C ALA A 215 20.22 14.79 5.26
N GLY A 216 19.51 15.64 6.00
CA GLY A 216 20.02 16.35 7.16
C GLY A 216 20.35 17.82 6.90
N GLU A 217 20.61 18.20 5.65
CA GLU A 217 20.99 19.57 5.24
C GLU A 217 19.82 20.38 4.66
N GLY A 218 18.60 19.85 4.76
CA GLY A 218 17.39 20.45 4.19
C GLY A 218 16.70 19.50 3.22
N SER A 219 15.46 19.83 2.87
CA SER A 219 14.65 19.02 1.95
C SER A 219 14.71 19.56 0.53
N ARG A 220 14.93 18.68 -0.45
CA ARG A 220 14.85 19.01 -1.88
C ARG A 220 13.69 18.27 -2.53
N GLU A 221 12.89 18.98 -3.32
CA GLU A 221 11.81 18.38 -4.10
C GLU A 221 12.35 17.86 -5.44
N THR A 222 11.84 16.72 -5.90
CA THR A 222 12.23 16.10 -7.16
C THR A 222 11.06 15.35 -7.80
N ARG A 223 11.09 15.27 -9.13
CA ARG A 223 10.20 14.45 -9.97
C ARG A 223 10.89 13.16 -10.46
N ASN A 224 12.18 13.01 -10.18
CA ASN A 224 12.90 11.78 -10.46
C ASN A 224 12.65 10.79 -9.32
N PRO A 225 12.16 9.57 -9.61
CA PRO A 225 11.88 8.60 -8.59
C PRO A 225 13.17 8.22 -7.85
N PRO A 226 13.17 8.20 -6.51
CA PRO A 226 14.31 7.68 -5.76
C PRO A 226 14.45 6.19 -6.02
N ARG A 227 15.70 5.71 -6.08
CA ARG A 227 15.97 4.27 -6.04
C ARG A 227 15.55 3.74 -4.67
N ILE A 228 14.65 2.76 -4.66
CA ILE A 228 14.19 2.08 -3.45
C ILE A 228 14.21 0.59 -3.72
N GLU A 229 15.09 -0.14 -3.03
CA GLU A 229 15.20 -1.60 -3.18
C GLU A 229 13.95 -2.33 -2.67
N ARG A 230 13.80 -3.63 -3.01
CA ARG A 230 12.67 -4.46 -2.55
C ARG A 230 12.57 -4.42 -1.02
N SER A 231 11.36 -4.27 -0.48
CA SER A 231 11.14 -4.38 0.97
C SER A 231 10.98 -5.85 1.35
N GLY A 232 12.09 -6.55 1.52
CA GLY A 232 12.09 -7.99 1.72
C GLY A 232 12.86 -8.50 2.93
N GLN A 233 13.96 -7.85 3.26
CA GLN A 233 14.75 -8.19 4.43
C GLN A 233 15.35 -6.89 4.93
N PHE A 234 14.94 -6.43 6.12
CA PHE A 234 16.00 -5.92 7.00
C PHE A 234 16.86 -7.15 7.23
N ARG A 235 17.83 -7.42 6.34
CA ARG A 235 18.90 -8.34 6.68
C ARG A 235 19.39 -7.82 8.01
N GLN A 236 19.35 -8.67 9.03
CA GLN A 236 20.07 -8.39 10.26
C GLN A 236 21.51 -8.05 9.84
N SER A 237 21.88 -6.77 9.75
CA SER A 237 23.27 -6.30 9.57
C SER A 237 23.44 -4.81 9.31
N ALA A 238 22.44 -4.02 8.88
CA ALA A 238 22.68 -2.57 8.71
C ALA A 238 23.10 -1.86 10.02
N PHE A 239 22.82 -2.49 11.16
CA PHE A 239 23.28 -2.07 12.48
C PHE A 239 24.14 -3.17 13.14
N HIS A 240 25.05 -3.81 12.40
CA HIS A 240 26.17 -4.51 13.02
C HIS A 240 27.27 -3.51 13.38
N THR A 241 26.96 -2.66 14.34
CA THR A 241 27.95 -2.14 15.28
C THR A 241 27.18 -1.80 16.54
N SER A 242 27.53 -2.45 17.63
CA SER A 242 27.28 -1.94 18.97
C SER A 242 27.95 -0.55 19.07
N LEU A 243 27.27 0.49 18.60
CA LEU A 243 27.59 1.85 19.00
C LEU A 243 27.11 1.95 20.45
N PRO A 244 28.00 2.22 21.42
CA PRO A 244 27.59 2.41 22.79
C PRO A 244 26.64 3.61 22.83
N LEU A 245 25.36 3.33 23.01
CA LEU A 245 24.35 4.31 23.37
C LEU A 245 24.74 4.84 24.75
N PHE A 246 25.13 6.11 24.79
CA PHE A 246 25.27 6.93 26.00
C PHE A 246 26.25 6.42 27.06
N ALA A 247 27.55 6.62 26.83
CA ALA A 247 28.50 6.85 27.92
C ALA A 247 28.92 8.33 27.87
N GLY A 248 28.35 9.16 28.76
CA GLY A 248 28.79 10.56 28.90
C GLY A 248 27.68 11.59 29.06
N LEU A 249 26.74 11.37 29.98
CA LEU A 249 26.06 12.48 30.68
C LEU A 249 26.21 12.21 32.18
N THR A 250 27.41 12.46 32.70
CA THR A 250 27.61 12.68 34.13
C THR A 250 27.18 14.10 34.46
N HIS A 251 26.36 14.20 35.49
CA HIS A 251 25.93 15.45 36.12
C HIS A 251 27.09 16.44 36.36
N GLY A 252 26.82 17.69 36.00
CA GLY A 252 27.53 18.89 36.41
C GLY A 252 26.58 20.07 36.24
#